data_AF-A0A1U7XTU3-F1
#
_entry.id   AF-A0A1U7XTU3-F1
#
_cell.length_a   1.000
_cell.length_b   1.000
_cell.length_c   1.000
_cell.angle_alpha   90.00
_cell.angle_beta   90.00
_cell.angle_gamma   90.00
#
_symmetry.space_group_name_H-M   'P 1'
#
loop_
_entity.id
_entity.type
_entity.pdbx_description
1 polymer ?
#
loop_
_entity_poly.entity_id
_entity_poly.type
_entity_poly.pdbx_seq_one_letter_code
_entity_poly.pdbx_strand_id
1 'polypeptide(L)'
;MEDEIPLTPSSIGDASRGGGRGASSRPPVAPTSNRRKKIIRVIQDMYDGAKTWVRTTGGDSDYFPVEMGLHQGSTLSPFLFSLAMDSLTRHIQWEVPWCLLFADDIVQIDEMRGGVNERLEVWRHTLESKGFKLSRTKIEYLKCKFRGVTQVEDGDVKLHTQVISRRERVSSIWDL
;
A
#
# COMPACT_ATOMS: atom_id res chain seq x y z
N MET A 1 28.98 81.39 -6.48
CA MET A 1 28.65 81.35 -5.05
C MET A 1 28.67 79.88 -4.64
N GLU A 2 29.82 79.18 -4.66
CA GLU A 2 31.10 79.48 -3.97
C GLU A 2 30.90 79.43 -2.44
N ASP A 3 31.59 78.64 -1.60
CA ASP A 3 32.71 77.65 -1.74
C ASP A 3 32.49 76.47 -0.73
N GLU A 4 33.35 75.46 -0.47
CA GLU A 4 34.76 75.13 -0.79
C GLU A 4 35.00 73.58 -0.71
N ILE A 5 36.25 73.10 -0.86
CA ILE A 5 36.73 71.75 -0.49
C ILE A 5 38.10 71.91 0.20
N PRO A 6 38.37 71.36 1.40
CA PRO A 6 39.48 70.39 1.49
C PRO A 6 39.43 69.30 2.60
N LEU A 7 39.80 68.08 2.19
CA LEU A 7 40.76 67.15 2.81
C LEU A 7 40.49 66.46 4.18
N THR A 8 40.97 65.22 4.25
CA THR A 8 41.12 64.40 5.47
C THR A 8 42.41 64.75 6.23
N PRO A 9 42.56 64.28 7.47
CA PRO A 9 43.41 63.09 7.61
C PRO A 9 42.91 62.04 8.62
N SER A 10 43.42 60.83 8.43
CA SER A 10 43.27 59.66 9.30
C SER A 10 43.79 59.86 10.72
N SER A 11 43.07 59.32 11.71
CA SER A 11 43.62 58.93 13.01
C SER A 11 43.01 57.61 13.49
N ILE A 12 43.87 56.76 14.06
CA ILE A 12 43.58 55.41 14.55
C ILE A 12 42.85 55.48 15.90
N GLY A 13 41.84 54.63 16.13
CA GLY A 13 41.11 54.61 17.40
C GLY A 13 40.08 53.49 17.55
N ASP A 14 40.53 52.37 18.12
CA ASP A 14 39.81 51.35 18.89
C ASP A 14 38.61 50.55 18.33
N ALA A 15 38.60 49.28 18.74
CA ALA A 15 37.59 48.29 18.39
C ALA A 15 36.50 48.19 19.47
N SER A 16 35.23 48.18 19.06
CA SER A 16 34.17 47.49 19.81
C SER A 16 32.97 47.07 18.99
N ARG A 17 32.81 45.74 18.86
CA ARG A 17 31.55 44.97 18.88
C ARG A 17 30.30 45.64 18.28
N GLY A 18 30.18 45.61 16.95
CA GLY A 18 28.90 45.62 16.23
C GLY A 18 28.55 44.20 15.78
N GLY A 19 27.56 43.56 16.40
CA GLY A 19 27.22 42.16 16.13
C GLY A 19 26.65 41.93 14.75
N GLY A 20 27.49 41.47 13.81
CA GLY A 20 27.04 40.96 12.52
C GLY A 20 26.11 39.75 12.74
N ARG A 21 24.82 39.94 12.49
CA ARG A 21 23.86 38.82 12.39
C ARG A 21 24.22 38.03 11.14
N GLY A 22 25.12 37.06 11.29
CA GLY A 22 25.34 36.05 10.27
C GLY A 22 24.01 35.42 9.94
N ALA A 23 23.48 35.73 8.76
CA ALA A 23 22.30 35.05 8.25
C ALA A 23 22.66 33.58 8.15
N SER A 24 22.16 32.77 9.08
CA SER A 24 22.23 31.32 9.00
C SER A 24 21.33 30.91 7.84
N SER A 25 21.90 30.97 6.63
CA SER A 25 21.32 30.39 5.44
C SER A 25 21.23 28.90 5.71
N ARG A 26 20.05 28.46 6.15
CA ARG A 26 19.72 27.03 6.23
C ARG A 26 20.20 26.38 4.94
N PRO A 27 20.99 25.30 5.00
CA PRO A 27 21.42 24.63 3.78
C PRO A 27 20.17 24.29 2.96
N PRO A 28 20.20 24.50 1.63
CA PRO A 28 19.02 24.31 0.80
C PRO A 28 18.51 22.88 1.01
N VAL A 29 17.25 22.77 1.48
CA VAL A 29 16.61 21.48 1.71
C VAL A 29 16.58 20.78 0.37
N ALA A 30 17.41 19.74 0.21
CA ALA A 30 17.59 19.06 -1.07
C ALA A 30 16.21 18.65 -1.61
N PRO A 31 15.91 18.95 -2.89
CA PRO A 31 14.56 18.79 -3.42
C PRO A 31 14.08 17.36 -3.20
N THR A 32 12.91 17.23 -2.57
CA THR A 32 12.37 15.95 -2.07
C THR A 32 12.24 14.88 -3.16
N SER A 33 12.16 15.30 -4.42
CA SER A 33 12.22 14.46 -5.63
C SER A 33 13.48 13.58 -5.69
N ASN A 34 14.65 14.08 -5.29
CA ASN A 34 15.90 13.33 -5.37
C ASN A 34 15.96 12.20 -4.32
N ARG A 35 15.38 12.42 -3.13
CA ARG A 35 15.28 11.36 -2.10
C ARG A 35 14.31 10.26 -2.51
N ARG A 36 13.14 10.62 -3.07
CA ARG A 36 12.14 9.64 -3.56
C ARG A 36 12.73 8.75 -4.67
N LYS A 37 13.40 9.35 -5.67
CA LYS A 37 14.07 8.62 -6.76
C LYS A 37 15.10 7.62 -6.24
N LYS A 38 15.92 7.99 -5.26
CA LYS A 38 16.89 7.09 -4.63
C LYS A 38 16.23 5.90 -3.92
N ILE A 39 15.17 6.14 -3.15
CA ILE A 39 14.44 5.07 -2.44
C ILE A 39 13.79 4.11 -3.44
N ILE A 40 13.10 4.62 -4.46
CA ILE A 40 12.48 3.80 -5.51
C ILE A 40 13.54 2.93 -6.20
N ARG A 41 14.70 3.50 -6.55
CA ARG A 41 15.80 2.76 -7.17
C ARG A 41 16.31 1.64 -6.27
N VAL A 42 16.59 1.90 -5.00
CA VAL A 42 17.04 0.84 -4.06
C VAL A 42 16.02 -0.29 -3.96
N ILE A 43 14.71 0.02 -3.96
CA ILE A 43 13.67 -1.00 -3.96
C ILE A 43 13.66 -1.79 -5.28
N GLN A 44 13.79 -1.13 -6.43
CA GLN A 44 13.89 -1.80 -7.72
C GLN A 44 15.13 -2.72 -7.79
N ASP A 45 16.29 -2.21 -7.40
CA ASP A 45 17.57 -2.95 -7.36
C ASP A 45 17.51 -4.15 -6.38
N MET A 46 16.61 -4.16 -5.39
CA MET A 46 16.38 -5.32 -4.51
C MET A 46 15.57 -6.45 -5.16
N TYR A 47 14.71 -6.14 -6.13
CA TYR A 47 13.82 -7.11 -6.80
C TYR A 47 14.31 -7.50 -8.20
N ASP A 48 15.12 -6.67 -8.85
CA ASP A 48 15.67 -6.96 -10.18
C ASP A 48 16.53 -8.22 -10.18
N GLY A 49 16.26 -9.12 -11.13
CA GLY A 49 16.95 -10.41 -11.26
C GLY A 49 16.83 -11.35 -10.05
N ALA A 50 15.90 -11.11 -9.13
CA ALA A 50 15.75 -11.90 -7.91
C ALA A 50 15.53 -13.40 -8.20
N LYS A 51 16.18 -14.26 -7.40
CA LYS A 51 16.08 -15.73 -7.49
C LYS A 51 15.88 -16.31 -6.10
N THR A 52 15.14 -17.42 -6.04
CA THR A 52 14.91 -18.16 -4.80
C THR A 52 15.13 -19.66 -5.03
N TRP A 53 15.23 -20.41 -3.94
CA TRP A 53 15.41 -21.86 -3.90
C TRP A 53 14.74 -22.40 -2.63
N VAL A 54 14.45 -23.69 -2.57
CA VAL A 54 13.70 -24.34 -1.48
C VAL A 54 14.55 -25.41 -0.83
N ARG A 55 14.71 -25.35 0.50
CA ARG A 55 15.29 -26.45 1.28
C ARG A 55 14.23 -27.51 1.55
N THR A 56 14.49 -28.74 1.10
CA THR A 56 13.63 -29.90 1.36
C THR A 56 14.37 -30.94 2.21
N THR A 57 13.66 -31.96 2.68
CA THR A 57 14.28 -33.11 3.37
C THR A 57 15.21 -33.93 2.45
N GLY A 58 15.06 -33.80 1.13
CA GLY A 58 15.94 -34.43 0.13
C GLY A 58 17.13 -33.57 -0.31
N GLY A 59 17.30 -32.37 0.27
CA GLY A 59 18.30 -31.39 -0.15
C GLY A 59 17.67 -30.11 -0.73
N ASP A 60 18.51 -29.30 -1.37
CA ASP A 60 18.12 -28.01 -1.92
C ASP A 60 17.60 -28.13 -3.35
N SER A 61 16.58 -27.35 -3.70
CA SER A 61 16.22 -27.15 -5.10
C SER A 61 17.25 -26.30 -5.82
N ASP A 62 17.28 -26.40 -7.15
CA ASP A 62 17.91 -25.38 -7.98
C ASP A 62 17.27 -23.99 -7.76
N TYR A 63 18.01 -22.95 -8.12
CA TYR A 63 17.53 -21.57 -8.11
C TYR A 63 16.59 -21.30 -9.29
N PHE A 64 15.42 -20.72 -9.01
CA PHE A 64 14.48 -20.25 -10.01
C PHE A 64 14.21 -18.74 -9.86
N PRO A 65 13.90 -18.03 -10.97
CA PRO A 65 13.63 -16.59 -10.93
C PRO A 65 12.30 -16.26 -10.24
N VAL A 66 12.26 -15.11 -9.57
CA VAL A 66 11.03 -14.53 -9.00
C VAL A 66 10.49 -13.51 -9.99
N GLU A 67 9.70 -13.97 -10.97
CA GLU A 67 9.12 -13.09 -12.01
C GLU A 67 8.05 -12.14 -11.46
N MET A 68 7.30 -12.59 -10.45
CA MET A 68 6.26 -11.82 -9.78
C MET A 68 6.19 -12.21 -8.30
N GLY A 69 5.81 -11.25 -7.46
CA GLY A 69 5.62 -11.45 -6.02
C GLY A 69 6.58 -10.60 -5.19
N LEU A 70 6.56 -10.85 -3.88
CA LEU A 70 7.38 -10.15 -2.90
C LEU A 70 8.28 -11.16 -2.18
N HIS A 71 9.41 -10.70 -1.63
CA HIS A 71 10.33 -11.59 -0.93
C HIS A 71 9.70 -12.12 0.35
N GLN A 72 9.53 -13.44 0.45
CA GLN A 72 9.03 -14.10 1.65
C GLN A 72 10.02 -13.89 2.81
N GLY A 73 9.53 -13.54 3.99
CA GLY A 73 10.36 -13.24 5.17
C GLY A 73 11.04 -11.85 5.18
N SER A 74 10.90 -11.05 4.13
CA SER A 74 11.39 -9.66 4.13
C SER A 74 10.47 -8.74 4.93
N THR A 75 11.05 -7.91 5.81
CA THR A 75 10.32 -6.91 6.60
C THR A 75 9.77 -5.75 5.77
N LEU A 76 10.29 -5.55 4.56
CA LEU A 76 9.81 -4.53 3.61
C LEU A 76 8.59 -5.03 2.81
N SER A 77 8.48 -6.34 2.58
CA SER A 77 7.42 -6.93 1.76
C SER A 77 6.00 -6.61 2.25
N PRO A 78 5.65 -6.75 3.54
CA PRO A 78 4.31 -6.38 4.03
C PRO A 78 3.94 -4.92 3.72
N PHE A 79 4.90 -3.99 3.86
CA PHE A 79 4.66 -2.57 3.56
C PHE A 79 4.43 -2.31 2.07
N LEU A 80 5.22 -2.93 1.20
CA LEU A 80 5.03 -2.83 -0.26
C LEU A 80 3.71 -3.45 -0.70
N PHE A 81 3.33 -4.59 -0.10
CA PHE A 81 2.03 -5.22 -0.31
C PHE A 81 0.89 -4.27 0.09
N SER A 82 0.93 -3.68 1.29
CA SER A 82 -0.07 -2.73 1.75
C SER A 82 -0.21 -1.51 0.85
N LEU A 83 0.90 -0.94 0.35
CA LEU A 83 0.87 0.17 -0.61
C LEU A 83 0.27 -0.23 -1.96
N ALA A 84 0.60 -1.44 -2.45
CA ALA A 84 0.04 -1.96 -3.70
C ALA A 84 -1.48 -2.18 -3.57
N MET A 85 -1.92 -2.80 -2.46
CA MET A 85 -3.34 -3.03 -2.18
C MET A 85 -4.10 -1.72 -1.99
N ASP A 86 -3.64 -0.78 -1.17
CA ASP A 86 -4.29 0.54 -1.01
C ASP A 86 -4.41 1.30 -2.35
N SER A 87 -3.41 1.22 -3.23
CA SER A 87 -3.50 1.81 -4.56
C SER A 87 -4.43 1.05 -5.51
N LEU A 88 -4.60 -0.25 -5.33
CA LEU A 88 -5.42 -1.14 -6.15
C LEU A 88 -6.90 -1.05 -5.78
N THR A 89 -7.20 -0.97 -4.49
CA THR A 89 -8.56 -1.03 -3.95
C THR A 89 -9.19 0.35 -3.76
N ARG A 90 -8.44 1.45 -3.86
CA ARG A 90 -8.90 2.84 -3.59
C ARG A 90 -10.25 3.24 -4.20
N HIS A 91 -10.60 2.68 -5.36
CA HIS A 91 -11.82 3.02 -6.10
C HIS A 91 -12.94 1.97 -6.00
N ILE A 92 -12.70 0.85 -5.32
CA ILE A 92 -13.65 -0.27 -5.16
C ILE A 92 -13.88 -0.67 -3.68
N GLN A 93 -13.04 -0.18 -2.78
CA GLN A 93 -13.17 -0.36 -1.35
C GLN A 93 -14.23 0.59 -0.79
N TRP A 94 -15.12 0.03 0.01
CA TRP A 94 -16.14 0.77 0.74
C TRP A 94 -15.72 1.00 2.20
N GLU A 95 -16.37 1.94 2.87
CA GLU A 95 -16.14 2.18 4.29
C GLU A 95 -16.61 1.01 5.17
N VAL A 96 -16.01 0.91 6.36
CA VAL A 96 -16.38 -0.08 7.40
C VAL A 96 -17.87 0.08 7.78
N PRO A 97 -18.66 -1.00 7.92
CA PRO A 97 -18.27 -2.41 7.89
C PRO A 97 -18.39 -3.08 6.50
N TRP A 98 -18.74 -2.34 5.46
CA TRP A 98 -19.15 -2.90 4.16
C TRP A 98 -18.01 -3.54 3.36
N CYS A 99 -16.77 -3.11 3.60
CA CYS A 99 -15.57 -3.76 3.12
C CYS A 99 -14.46 -3.71 4.18
N LEU A 100 -13.78 -4.84 4.40
CA LEU A 100 -12.60 -4.96 5.24
C LEU A 100 -11.47 -5.63 4.44
N LEU A 101 -10.27 -5.10 4.58
CA LEU A 101 -9.04 -5.63 3.98
C LEU A 101 -8.02 -5.88 5.08
N PHE A 102 -7.41 -7.06 5.08
CA PHE A 102 -6.28 -7.37 5.94
C PHE A 102 -5.39 -8.39 5.22
N ALA A 103 -4.14 -8.02 4.95
CA ALA A 103 -3.24 -8.82 4.09
C ALA A 103 -3.96 -9.25 2.79
N ASP A 104 -3.90 -10.53 2.43
CA ASP A 104 -4.58 -11.11 1.27
C ASP A 104 -6.09 -11.38 1.45
N ASP A 105 -6.62 -11.21 2.66
CA ASP A 105 -8.03 -11.46 2.97
C ASP A 105 -8.92 -10.22 2.76
N ILE A 106 -10.07 -10.48 2.12
CA ILE A 106 -11.03 -9.46 1.67
C ILE A 106 -12.42 -9.88 2.15
N VAL A 107 -13.01 -9.12 3.06
CA VAL A 107 -14.39 -9.34 3.52
C VAL A 107 -15.30 -8.27 2.89
N GLN A 108 -16.41 -8.70 2.32
CA GLN A 108 -17.44 -7.84 1.74
C GLN A 108 -18.78 -8.15 2.40
N ILE A 109 -19.50 -7.11 2.80
CA ILE A 109 -20.83 -7.22 3.39
C ILE A 109 -21.81 -6.47 2.50
N ASP A 110 -22.97 -7.07 2.25
CA ASP A 110 -24.11 -6.45 1.58
C ASP A 110 -25.40 -7.00 2.20
N GLU A 111 -26.48 -6.23 2.15
CA GLU A 111 -27.80 -6.65 2.65
C GLU A 111 -28.46 -7.66 1.70
N MET A 112 -28.09 -7.63 0.42
CA MET A 112 -28.66 -8.45 -0.63
C MET A 112 -27.61 -9.35 -1.28
N ARG A 113 -27.99 -10.61 -1.53
CA ARG A 113 -27.17 -11.57 -2.30
C ARG A 113 -26.76 -11.03 -3.67
N GLY A 114 -27.64 -10.25 -4.31
CA GLY A 114 -27.35 -9.58 -5.58
C GLY A 114 -26.14 -8.63 -5.48
N GLY A 115 -26.13 -7.78 -4.45
CA GLY A 115 -25.01 -6.87 -4.17
C GLY A 115 -23.72 -7.61 -3.82
N VAL A 116 -23.78 -8.72 -3.07
CA VAL A 116 -22.60 -9.59 -2.86
C VAL A 116 -22.03 -10.10 -4.19
N ASN A 117 -22.86 -10.63 -5.09
CA ASN A 117 -22.41 -11.12 -6.40
C ASN A 117 -21.82 -10.00 -7.28
N GLU A 118 -22.48 -8.85 -7.33
CA GLU A 118 -22.04 -7.69 -8.12
C GLU A 118 -20.67 -7.19 -7.63
N ARG A 119 -20.52 -6.98 -6.32
CA ARG A 119 -19.25 -6.55 -5.73
C ARG A 119 -18.14 -7.59 -5.92
N LEU A 120 -18.40 -8.87 -5.69
CA LEU A 120 -17.41 -9.93 -5.92
C LEU A 120 -16.87 -9.92 -7.36
N GLU A 121 -17.73 -9.66 -8.35
CA GLU A 121 -17.35 -9.61 -9.75
C GLU A 121 -16.58 -8.32 -10.11
N VAL A 122 -16.95 -7.16 -9.55
CA VAL A 122 -16.16 -5.91 -9.65
C VAL A 122 -14.76 -6.07 -9.07
N TRP A 123 -14.66 -6.72 -7.90
CA TRP A 123 -13.39 -7.03 -7.25
C TRP A 123 -12.57 -8.01 -8.09
N ARG A 124 -13.17 -9.09 -8.61
CA ARG A 124 -12.51 -10.04 -9.53
C ARG A 124 -11.91 -9.31 -10.72
N HIS A 125 -12.70 -8.52 -11.44
CA HIS A 125 -12.25 -7.80 -12.62
C HIS A 125 -11.11 -6.82 -12.31
N THR A 126 -11.21 -6.08 -11.20
CA THR A 126 -10.19 -5.09 -10.83
C THR A 126 -8.86 -5.76 -10.47
N LEU A 127 -8.90 -6.80 -9.63
CA LEU A 127 -7.72 -7.56 -9.21
C LEU A 127 -7.07 -8.30 -10.40
N GLU A 128 -7.85 -9.03 -11.19
CA GLU A 128 -7.34 -9.78 -12.35
C GLU A 128 -6.78 -8.85 -13.44
N SER A 129 -7.34 -7.64 -13.62
CA SER A 129 -6.77 -6.65 -14.55
C SER A 129 -5.36 -6.17 -14.18
N LYS A 130 -4.91 -6.43 -12.95
CA LYS A 130 -3.58 -6.10 -12.42
C LYS A 130 -2.73 -7.34 -12.10
N GLY A 131 -3.14 -8.52 -12.58
CA GLY A 131 -2.38 -9.77 -12.44
C GLY A 131 -2.60 -10.53 -11.13
N PHE A 132 -3.44 -10.03 -10.22
CA PHE A 132 -3.84 -10.76 -9.01
C PHE A 132 -4.84 -11.86 -9.38
N LYS A 133 -4.94 -12.91 -8.56
CA LYS A 133 -5.87 -14.03 -8.79
C LYS A 133 -6.66 -14.33 -7.53
N LEU A 134 -8.00 -14.34 -7.66
CA LEU A 134 -8.88 -14.74 -6.57
C LEU A 134 -8.88 -16.27 -6.41
N SER A 135 -8.67 -16.72 -5.17
CA SER A 135 -8.68 -18.16 -4.85
C SER A 135 -10.12 -18.67 -4.74
N ARG A 136 -10.64 -19.24 -5.83
CA ARG A 136 -12.02 -19.77 -5.90
C ARG A 136 -12.34 -20.84 -4.86
N THR A 137 -11.33 -21.53 -4.33
CA THR A 137 -11.46 -22.56 -3.30
C THR A 137 -11.41 -22.02 -1.87
N LYS A 138 -10.93 -20.78 -1.67
CA LYS A 138 -10.94 -20.08 -0.37
C LYS A 138 -12.10 -19.10 -0.21
N ILE A 139 -12.70 -18.63 -1.31
CA ILE A 139 -13.85 -17.72 -1.24
C ILE A 139 -15.08 -18.49 -0.73
N GLU A 140 -15.73 -17.91 0.26
CA GLU A 140 -16.89 -18.45 0.95
C GLU A 140 -17.89 -17.33 1.24
N TYR A 141 -19.16 -17.67 1.46
CA TYR A 141 -20.17 -16.70 1.89
C TYR A 141 -20.93 -17.17 3.15
N LEU A 142 -21.35 -16.19 3.94
CA LEU A 142 -22.06 -16.36 5.19
C LEU A 142 -23.36 -15.54 5.15
N LYS A 143 -24.48 -16.12 5.60
CA LYS A 143 -25.79 -15.45 5.60
C LYS A 143 -26.24 -15.10 7.02
N CYS A 144 -26.02 -13.85 7.43
CA CYS A 144 -26.44 -13.36 8.74
C CYS A 144 -27.92 -12.91 8.73
N LYS A 145 -28.78 -13.60 9.49
CA LYS A 145 -30.19 -13.20 9.69
C LYS A 145 -30.31 -12.15 10.81
N PHE A 146 -30.06 -10.88 10.51
CA PHE A 146 -30.41 -9.80 11.42
C PHE A 146 -31.93 -9.58 11.44
N ARG A 147 -32.56 -9.79 12.60
CA ARG A 147 -33.99 -9.55 12.92
C ARG A 147 -35.02 -9.98 11.86
N GLY A 148 -35.47 -11.23 11.92
CA GLY A 148 -36.89 -11.59 11.64
C GLY A 148 -37.50 -11.38 10.25
N VAL A 149 -36.82 -10.75 9.28
CA VAL A 149 -37.39 -10.49 7.94
C VAL A 149 -37.57 -11.80 7.17
N THR A 150 -38.80 -12.02 6.68
CA THR A 150 -39.18 -13.17 5.85
C THR A 150 -38.40 -13.15 4.53
N GLN A 151 -37.77 -14.27 4.16
CA GLN A 151 -36.86 -14.32 3.01
C GLN A 151 -37.59 -14.55 1.69
N VAL A 152 -37.18 -13.81 0.66
CA VAL A 152 -37.38 -14.16 -0.76
C VAL A 152 -36.37 -15.24 -1.15
N GLU A 153 -36.69 -16.06 -2.15
CA GLU A 153 -35.98 -17.31 -2.47
C GLU A 153 -34.44 -17.21 -2.59
N ASP A 154 -33.79 -18.22 -1.99
CA ASP A 154 -32.35 -18.24 -1.74
C ASP A 154 -31.59 -18.93 -2.86
N GLY A 155 -31.49 -18.28 -4.02
CA GLY A 155 -30.52 -18.66 -5.06
C GLY A 155 -29.06 -18.51 -4.59
N ASP A 156 -28.11 -19.03 -5.37
CA ASP A 156 -26.69 -19.09 -4.98
C ASP A 156 -25.91 -17.78 -5.15
N VAL A 157 -24.89 -17.60 -4.29
CA VAL A 157 -23.77 -16.67 -4.53
C VAL A 157 -22.83 -17.28 -5.58
N LYS A 158 -22.40 -16.50 -6.56
CA LYS A 158 -21.61 -16.99 -7.70
C LYS A 158 -20.48 -16.04 -8.06
N LEU A 159 -19.33 -16.61 -8.41
CA LEU A 159 -18.17 -15.92 -8.98
C LEU A 159 -17.87 -16.52 -10.35
N HIS A 160 -17.86 -15.70 -11.42
CA HIS A 160 -17.65 -16.19 -12.78
C HIS A 160 -18.51 -17.44 -13.10
N THR A 161 -19.81 -17.37 -12.81
CA THR A 161 -20.83 -18.45 -12.89
C THR A 161 -20.70 -19.63 -11.92
N GLN A 162 -19.55 -19.86 -11.29
CA GLN A 162 -19.34 -20.94 -10.32
C GLN A 162 -20.00 -20.60 -8.97
N VAL A 163 -20.73 -21.54 -8.38
CA VAL A 163 -21.34 -21.39 -7.05
C VAL A 163 -20.24 -21.36 -5.98
N ILE A 164 -20.33 -20.38 -5.08
CA ILE A 164 -19.44 -20.24 -3.92
C ILE A 164 -20.00 -21.07 -2.75
N SER A 165 -19.12 -21.69 -1.97
CA SER A 165 -19.49 -22.45 -0.78
C SER A 165 -20.12 -21.56 0.29
N ARG A 166 -21.28 -21.99 0.81
CA ARG A 166 -21.94 -21.38 1.97
C ARG A 166 -21.35 -21.97 3.26
N ARG A 167 -21.01 -21.13 4.23
CA ARG A 167 -20.83 -21.56 5.63
C ARG A 167 -22.00 -21.10 6.51
N GLU A 168 -22.17 -21.80 7.62
CA GLU A 168 -23.10 -21.43 8.71
C GLU A 168 -22.41 -20.71 9.86
N ARG A 169 -21.08 -20.84 9.98
CA ARG A 169 -20.25 -20.22 11.02
C ARG A 169 -18.92 -19.77 10.44
N VAL A 170 -18.40 -18.67 10.97
CA VAL A 170 -16.99 -18.30 10.87
C VAL A 170 -16.21 -19.22 11.80
N SER A 171 -15.64 -20.29 11.27
CA SER A 171 -14.48 -20.96 11.87
C SER A 171 -13.24 -20.28 11.28
N SER A 172 -12.50 -19.52 12.11
CA SER A 172 -11.26 -18.83 11.75
C SER A 172 -11.27 -18.02 10.45
N ILE A 173 -11.78 -16.78 10.49
CA ILE A 173 -11.31 -15.72 9.56
C ILE A 173 -10.14 -14.94 10.19
N TRP A 174 -10.09 -14.78 11.52
CA TRP A 174 -9.04 -14.02 12.22
C TRP A 174 -8.51 -14.71 13.50
N ASP A 175 -8.56 -16.04 13.58
CA ASP A 175 -8.04 -16.75 14.76
C ASP A 175 -6.49 -16.74 14.72
N LEU A 176 -5.91 -15.76 15.42
CA LEU A 176 -4.48 -15.50 15.62
C LEU A 176 -3.87 -16.36 16.75
#